data_AF-A0A968KLW8-F1
#
_entry.id   AF-A0A968KLW8-F1
#
_cell.length_a   1.000
_cell.length_b   1.000
_cell.length_c   1.000
_cell.angle_alpha   90.00
_cell.angle_beta   90.00
_cell.angle_gamma   90.00
#
_symmetry.space_group_name_H-M   'P 1'
#
loop_
_entity.id
_entity.type
_entity.pdbx_description
1 polymer ?
#
loop_
_entity_poly.entity_id
_entity_poly.type
_entity_poly.pdbx_seq_one_letter_code
_entity_poly.pdbx_strand_id
1 'polypeptide(L)'
;MKKFWKIFGWICLGILIEFKFDVIAGTVYLENYAFHDRTYYVQMNMTPASGDLQILKVHTIVHHSLGPDYFATVYIPNFYKVINKKPYMGAEAIPGYTAYNMNMKRKYRDVLSTEDFIIQPNAVGGEIPATPVLIDFLNLKQSLHKDNTYQLVTSKNRMQLEGPEIAGATYPQKLGM
;
A
#
# COMPACT_ATOMS: atom_id res chain seq x y z
N MET A 1 -14.48 52.79 -11.33
CA MET A 1 -13.98 51.80 -12.31
C MET A 1 -12.66 51.11 -11.91
N LYS A 2 -11.59 51.81 -11.48
CA LYS A 2 -10.31 51.17 -11.11
C LYS A 2 -10.39 50.09 -10.00
N LYS A 3 -11.26 50.28 -8.99
CA LYS A 3 -11.48 49.28 -7.92
C LYS A 3 -12.13 47.99 -8.43
N PHE A 4 -13.07 48.10 -9.36
CA PHE A 4 -13.77 46.94 -9.95
C PHE A 4 -12.79 46.05 -10.73
N TRP A 5 -11.98 46.63 -11.63
CA TRP A 5 -10.99 45.88 -12.40
C TRP A 5 -9.91 45.23 -11.53
N LYS A 6 -9.55 45.86 -10.40
CA LYS A 6 -8.61 45.26 -9.44
C LYS A 6 -9.23 44.04 -8.76
N ILE A 7 -10.46 44.14 -8.27
CA ILE A 7 -11.18 43.02 -7.62
C ILE A 7 -11.46 41.90 -8.64
N PHE A 8 -11.95 42.25 -9.82
CA PHE A 8 -12.21 41.30 -10.90
C PHE A 8 -10.93 40.57 -11.35
N GLY A 9 -9.82 41.30 -11.47
CA GLY A 9 -8.51 40.71 -11.76
C GLY A 9 -8.05 39.70 -10.70
N TRP A 10 -8.27 39.98 -9.41
CA TRP A 10 -7.97 39.03 -8.33
C TRP A 10 -8.88 37.79 -8.36
N ILE A 11 -10.16 37.95 -8.70
CA ILE A 11 -11.10 36.83 -8.87
C ILE A 11 -10.68 35.95 -10.04
N CYS A 12 -10.40 36.53 -11.22
CA CYS A 12 -9.93 35.78 -12.38
C CYS A 12 -8.58 35.11 -12.13
N LEU A 13 -7.68 35.76 -11.39
CA LEU A 13 -6.40 35.16 -10.99
C LEU A 13 -6.61 33.96 -10.06
N GLY A 14 -7.51 34.06 -9.08
CA GLY A 14 -7.88 32.95 -8.20
C GLY A 14 -8.42 31.75 -9.00
N ILE A 15 -9.36 32.01 -9.91
CA ILE A 15 -9.95 30.98 -10.80
C ILE A 15 -8.87 30.34 -11.70
N LEU A 16 -7.97 31.14 -12.29
CA LEU A 16 -6.90 30.61 -13.14
C LEU A 16 -5.89 29.76 -12.35
N ILE A 17 -5.62 30.12 -11.09
CA ILE A 17 -4.76 29.34 -10.21
C ILE A 17 -5.44 28.01 -9.87
N GLU A 18 -6.74 28.01 -9.53
CA GLU A 18 -7.51 26.78 -9.29
C GLU A 18 -7.50 25.84 -10.51
N PHE A 19 -7.77 26.34 -11.72
CA PHE A 19 -7.75 25.51 -12.93
C PHE A 19 -6.37 24.95 -13.29
N LYS A 20 -5.28 25.69 -13.02
CA LYS A 20 -3.92 25.23 -13.35
C LYS A 20 -3.51 24.00 -12.54
N PHE A 21 -3.96 23.88 -11.29
CA PHE A 21 -3.68 22.70 -10.47
C PHE A 21 -4.38 21.45 -11.02
N ASP A 22 -5.61 21.60 -11.53
CA ASP A 22 -6.33 20.50 -12.20
C ASP A 22 -5.68 20.09 -13.52
N VAL A 23 -5.17 21.03 -14.31
CA VAL A 23 -4.48 20.71 -15.58
C VAL A 23 -3.17 19.94 -15.33
N ILE A 24 -2.42 20.27 -14.28
CA ILE A 24 -1.19 19.54 -13.92
C ILE A 24 -1.54 18.12 -13.46
N ALA A 25 -2.57 17.97 -12.62
CA ALA A 25 -3.04 16.66 -12.20
C ALA A 25 -3.55 15.81 -13.38
N GLY A 26 -4.29 16.42 -14.30
CA GLY A 26 -4.76 15.79 -15.54
C GLY A 26 -3.64 15.41 -16.50
N THR A 27 -2.58 16.23 -16.61
CA THR A 27 -1.41 15.91 -17.43
C THR A 27 -0.66 14.71 -16.86
N VAL A 28 -0.40 14.68 -15.54
CA VAL A 28 0.25 13.53 -14.89
C VAL A 28 -0.61 12.27 -14.99
N TYR A 29 -1.92 12.40 -14.91
CA TYR A 29 -2.85 11.29 -15.14
C TYR A 29 -2.72 10.72 -16.54
N LEU A 30 -2.82 11.58 -17.57
CA LEU A 30 -2.70 11.16 -18.98
C LEU A 30 -1.33 10.58 -19.28
N GLU A 31 -0.27 11.15 -18.72
CA GLU A 31 1.09 10.64 -18.88
C GLU A 31 1.24 9.25 -18.25
N ASN A 32 0.80 9.09 -17.00
CA ASN A 32 0.78 7.79 -16.33
C ASN A 32 -0.12 6.78 -17.04
N TYR A 33 -1.21 7.22 -17.66
CA TYR A 33 -2.17 6.37 -18.38
C TYR A 33 -1.69 5.94 -19.78
N ALA A 34 -0.86 6.75 -20.44
CA ALA A 34 -0.48 6.53 -21.84
C ALA A 34 0.94 5.98 -22.00
N PHE A 35 1.85 6.25 -21.06
CA PHE A 35 3.29 6.00 -21.28
C PHE A 35 3.96 5.15 -20.21
N HIS A 36 3.23 4.70 -19.19
CA HIS A 36 3.86 4.07 -18.04
C HIS A 36 3.15 2.79 -17.60
N ASP A 37 3.92 1.70 -17.53
CA ASP A 37 3.45 0.46 -16.96
C ASP A 37 3.24 0.62 -15.45
N ARG A 38 2.14 0.05 -14.95
CA ARG A 38 1.82 0.10 -13.53
C ARG A 38 2.65 -0.96 -12.83
N THR A 39 3.45 -0.54 -11.85
CA THR A 39 4.32 -1.44 -11.11
C THR A 39 3.98 -1.40 -9.62
N TYR A 40 3.84 -2.58 -9.03
CA TYR A 40 3.58 -2.78 -7.61
C TYR A 40 4.84 -3.35 -6.98
N TYR A 41 5.30 -2.73 -5.90
CA TYR A 41 6.41 -3.23 -5.10
C TYR A 41 5.99 -3.49 -3.66
N VAL A 42 6.52 -4.59 -3.13
CA VAL A 42 6.42 -4.98 -1.74
C VAL A 42 7.81 -5.24 -1.20
N GLN A 43 8.13 -4.53 -0.13
CA GLN A 43 9.33 -4.75 0.66
C GLN A 43 8.90 -5.05 2.09
N MET A 44 9.30 -6.20 2.62
CA MET A 44 9.06 -6.56 4.01
C MET A 44 10.37 -6.84 4.71
N ASN A 45 10.53 -6.25 5.89
CA ASN A 45 11.67 -6.49 6.76
C ASN A 45 11.17 -6.87 8.15
N MET A 46 11.93 -7.70 8.85
CA MET A 46 11.61 -8.08 10.22
C MET A 46 12.74 -7.75 11.17
N THR A 47 12.40 -7.10 12.29
CA THR A 47 13.36 -6.73 13.33
C THR A 47 12.88 -7.16 14.70
N PRO A 48 13.75 -7.69 15.57
CA PRO A 48 13.38 -8.08 16.92
C PRO A 48 13.03 -6.86 17.77
N ALA A 49 11.95 -6.97 18.57
CA ALA A 49 11.55 -5.91 19.50
C ALA A 49 11.85 -6.29 20.96
N SER A 50 11.19 -7.31 21.50
CA SER A 50 11.38 -7.77 22.88
C SER A 50 10.75 -9.15 23.11
N GLY A 51 11.51 -10.10 23.68
CA GLY A 51 11.05 -11.49 23.86
C GLY A 51 10.63 -12.12 22.53
N ASP A 52 9.41 -12.65 22.48
CA ASP A 52 8.84 -13.28 21.27
C ASP A 52 8.24 -12.26 20.28
N LEU A 53 8.32 -10.95 20.58
CA LEU A 53 7.79 -9.89 19.73
C LEU A 53 8.75 -9.56 18.59
N GLN A 54 8.20 -9.57 17.38
CA GLN A 54 8.87 -9.08 16.18
C GLN A 54 8.12 -7.88 15.61
N ILE A 55 8.87 -6.95 15.02
CA ILE A 55 8.32 -5.88 14.19
C ILE A 55 8.44 -6.32 12.75
N LEU A 56 7.30 -6.57 12.11
CA LEU A 56 7.19 -6.75 10.67
C LEU A 56 6.93 -5.39 10.03
N LYS A 57 7.96 -4.81 9.40
CA LYS A 57 7.85 -3.58 8.63
C LYS A 57 7.44 -3.91 7.21
N VAL A 58 6.28 -3.42 6.79
CA VAL A 58 5.76 -3.60 5.44
C VAL A 58 5.80 -2.27 4.71
N HIS A 59 6.47 -2.26 3.57
CA HIS A 59 6.56 -1.12 2.68
C HIS A 59 5.95 -1.49 1.33
N THR A 60 4.96 -0.71 0.90
CA THR A 60 4.22 -0.93 -0.34
C THR A 60 4.34 0.30 -1.22
N ILE A 61 4.59 0.10 -2.52
CA ILE A 61 4.65 1.18 -3.51
C ILE A 61 3.82 0.78 -4.73
N VAL A 62 3.00 1.70 -5.23
CA VAL A 62 2.42 1.66 -6.56
C VAL A 62 3.05 2.77 -7.37
N HIS A 63 3.87 2.41 -8.35
CA HIS A 63 4.43 3.36 -9.31
C HIS A 63 3.44 3.69 -10.41
N HIS A 64 3.49 4.94 -10.86
CA HIS A 64 2.63 5.45 -11.94
C HIS A 64 1.14 5.24 -11.65
N SER A 65 0.75 5.61 -10.43
CA SER A 65 -0.64 5.54 -10.00
C SER A 65 -1.51 6.47 -10.85
N LEU A 66 -2.72 6.00 -11.16
CA LEU A 66 -3.72 6.80 -11.89
C LEU A 66 -4.49 7.76 -10.96
N GLY A 67 -4.15 7.81 -9.67
CA GLY A 67 -4.93 8.56 -8.70
C GLY A 67 -4.45 8.36 -7.27
N PRO A 68 -5.07 9.06 -6.31
CA PRO A 68 -4.78 8.92 -4.89
C PRO A 68 -5.53 7.73 -4.24
N ASP A 69 -6.56 7.18 -4.89
CA ASP A 69 -7.51 6.22 -4.30
C ASP A 69 -6.99 4.78 -4.17
N TYR A 70 -5.66 4.63 -4.08
CA TYR A 70 -5.01 3.35 -3.86
C TYR A 70 -4.89 3.07 -2.36
N PHE A 71 -5.18 1.84 -1.97
CA PHE A 71 -4.96 1.36 -0.62
C PHE A 71 -4.40 -0.06 -0.66
N ALA A 72 -3.68 -0.44 0.39
CA ALA A 72 -3.10 -1.78 0.52
C ALA A 72 -3.66 -2.43 1.78
N THR A 73 -4.13 -3.67 1.63
CA THR A 73 -4.56 -4.51 2.74
C THR A 73 -3.49 -5.55 2.99
N VAL A 74 -2.97 -5.60 4.21
CA VAL A 74 -2.06 -6.66 4.64
C VAL A 74 -2.86 -7.71 5.39
N TYR A 75 -2.78 -8.95 4.91
CA TYR A 75 -3.39 -10.11 5.54
C TYR A 75 -2.30 -10.91 6.25
N ILE A 76 -2.41 -10.98 7.57
CA ILE A 76 -1.48 -11.75 8.40
C ILE A 76 -2.17 -13.05 8.82
N PRO A 77 -1.50 -14.21 8.73
CA PRO A 77 -2.09 -15.48 9.15
C PRO A 77 -2.52 -15.46 10.62
N ASN A 78 -3.64 -16.11 10.92
CA ASN A 78 -4.21 -16.17 12.28
C ASN A 78 -3.34 -16.93 13.29
N PHE A 79 -2.23 -17.55 12.85
CA PHE A 79 -1.20 -18.09 13.72
C PHE A 79 -0.41 -16.98 14.44
N TYR A 80 -0.49 -15.74 13.96
CA TYR A 80 0.17 -14.58 14.52
C TYR A 80 -0.84 -13.54 14.99
N LYS A 81 -0.57 -12.93 16.13
CA LYS A 81 -1.36 -11.82 16.68
C LYS A 81 -0.63 -10.51 16.44
N VAL A 82 -1.31 -9.55 15.83
CA VAL A 82 -0.87 -8.16 15.75
C VAL A 82 -1.33 -7.41 17.00
N ILE A 83 -0.41 -6.68 17.63
CA ILE A 83 -0.68 -5.99 18.91
C ILE A 83 -1.02 -4.52 18.71
N ASN A 84 -0.37 -3.86 17.75
CA ASN A 84 -0.39 -2.40 17.63
C ASN A 84 -1.46 -1.85 16.67
N LYS A 85 -2.17 -2.71 15.92
CA LYS A 85 -3.22 -2.31 14.99
C LYS A 85 -4.48 -3.15 15.19
N LYS A 86 -5.63 -2.50 15.04
CA LYS A 86 -6.93 -3.19 15.06
C LYS A 86 -7.21 -3.82 13.70
N PRO A 87 -7.73 -5.05 13.66
CA PRO A 87 -8.17 -5.66 12.43
C PRO A 87 -9.41 -4.95 11.88
N TYR A 88 -9.64 -5.07 10.58
CA TYR A 88 -10.88 -4.64 9.93
C TYR A 88 -11.36 -5.72 8.95
N MET A 89 -12.52 -5.54 8.32
CA MET A 89 -13.11 -6.57 7.46
C MET A 89 -12.31 -6.87 6.18
N GLY A 90 -11.37 -6.00 5.78
CA GLY A 90 -10.72 -6.10 4.46
C GLY A 90 -11.67 -5.72 3.31
N ALA A 91 -11.16 -5.76 2.08
CA ALA A 91 -12.00 -5.76 0.88
C ALA A 91 -12.65 -7.15 0.66
N GLU A 92 -11.93 -8.19 1.05
CA GLU A 92 -12.34 -9.59 1.02
C GLU A 92 -11.95 -10.27 2.34
N ALA A 93 -12.84 -11.08 2.90
CA ALA A 93 -12.55 -11.89 4.09
C ALA A 93 -11.87 -13.20 3.67
N ILE A 94 -10.59 -13.34 3.98
CA ILE A 94 -9.81 -14.53 3.61
C ILE A 94 -9.76 -15.49 4.81
N PRO A 95 -10.25 -16.74 4.69
CA PRO A 95 -10.20 -17.72 5.77
C PRO A 95 -8.76 -17.97 6.24
N GLY A 96 -8.55 -17.95 7.56
CA GLY A 96 -7.23 -18.15 8.16
C GLY A 96 -6.35 -16.89 8.25
N TYR A 97 -6.87 -15.73 7.83
CA TYR A 97 -6.15 -14.46 7.86
C TYR A 97 -6.93 -13.37 8.60
N THR A 98 -6.17 -12.42 9.12
CA THR A 98 -6.69 -11.17 9.67
C THR A 98 -6.19 -9.99 8.83
N ALA A 99 -7.11 -9.11 8.42
CA ALA A 99 -6.82 -7.99 7.54
C ALA A 99 -6.48 -6.71 8.32
N TYR A 100 -5.47 -5.98 7.83
CA TYR A 100 -5.01 -4.70 8.37
C TYR A 100 -4.81 -3.68 7.25
N ASN A 101 -5.38 -2.49 7.44
CA ASN A 101 -5.32 -1.44 6.44
C ASN A 101 -3.99 -0.68 6.54
N MET A 102 -3.37 -0.41 5.39
CA MET A 102 -2.23 0.49 5.28
C MET A 102 -2.67 1.87 4.79
N ASN A 103 -2.18 2.91 5.45
CA ASN A 103 -2.47 4.28 5.01
C ASN A 103 -1.54 4.66 3.85
N MET A 104 -1.98 4.39 2.63
CA MET A 104 -1.22 4.77 1.45
C MET A 104 -1.37 6.26 1.15
N LYS A 105 -0.26 6.91 0.81
CA LYS A 105 -0.22 8.35 0.48
C LYS A 105 0.40 8.56 -0.88
N ARG A 106 -0.26 9.40 -1.68
CA ARG A 106 0.26 9.81 -2.98
C ARG A 106 1.46 10.76 -2.79
N LYS A 107 2.56 10.45 -3.48
CA LYS A 107 3.72 11.32 -3.69
C LYS A 107 3.96 11.45 -5.19
N TYR A 108 3.49 12.56 -5.76
CA TYR A 108 3.61 12.83 -7.20
C TYR A 108 2.94 11.73 -8.07
N ARG A 109 3.75 10.89 -8.74
CA ARG A 109 3.30 9.79 -9.62
C ARG A 109 3.04 8.49 -8.86
N ASP A 110 3.52 8.39 -7.63
CA ASP A 110 3.52 7.12 -6.90
C ASP A 110 2.60 7.20 -5.69
N VAL A 111 2.14 6.05 -5.23
CA VAL A 111 1.39 5.91 -3.99
C VAL A 111 2.10 4.90 -3.11
N LEU A 112 2.48 5.31 -1.90
CA LEU A 112 3.30 4.48 -1.03
C LEU A 112 2.84 4.51 0.42
N SER A 113 3.15 3.45 1.15
CA SER A 113 2.88 3.32 2.58
C SER A 113 3.97 2.50 3.25
N THR A 114 4.33 2.89 4.46
CA THR A 114 5.19 2.11 5.34
C THR A 114 4.47 1.97 6.66
N GLU A 115 4.29 0.74 7.11
CA GLU A 115 3.62 0.42 8.36
C GLU A 115 4.40 -0.65 9.12
N ASP A 116 4.51 -0.46 10.43
CA ASP A 116 5.12 -1.42 11.33
C ASP A 116 4.02 -2.23 12.01
N PHE A 117 4.12 -3.56 11.95
CA PHE A 117 3.22 -4.50 12.61
C PHE A 117 3.98 -5.22 13.72
N ILE A 118 3.57 -5.03 14.97
CA ILE A 118 4.13 -5.78 16.10
C ILE A 118 3.39 -7.11 16.17
N ILE A 119 4.10 -8.19 15.83
CA ILE A 119 3.54 -9.54 15.71
C ILE A 119 4.13 -10.48 16.76
N GLN A 120 3.27 -11.39 17.23
CA GLN A 120 3.61 -12.44 18.19
C GLN A 120 3.00 -13.77 17.71
N PRO A 121 3.70 -14.91 17.83
CA PRO A 121 3.09 -16.21 17.57
C PRO A 121 2.02 -16.52 18.63
N ASN A 122 0.88 -17.06 18.21
CA ASN A 122 -0.20 -17.48 19.12
C ASN A 122 0.11 -18.78 19.86
N ALA A 123 0.91 -19.66 19.24
CA ALA A 123 1.35 -20.90 19.85
C ALA A 123 2.71 -20.69 20.53
N VAL A 124 2.72 -20.72 21.87
CA VAL A 124 3.95 -20.73 22.66
C VAL A 124 4.58 -22.12 22.53
N GLY A 125 5.80 -22.21 22.00
CA GLY A 125 6.53 -23.49 21.89
C GLY A 125 6.21 -24.34 20.65
N GLY A 126 5.37 -23.85 19.73
CA GLY A 126 4.95 -24.57 18.53
C GLY A 126 5.72 -24.15 17.28
N GLU A 127 5.96 -25.10 16.37
CA GLU A 127 6.42 -24.78 15.02
C GLU A 127 5.22 -24.33 14.18
N ILE A 128 5.35 -23.17 13.54
CA ILE A 128 4.37 -22.65 12.58
C ILE A 128 5.01 -22.81 11.20
N PRO A 129 4.40 -23.58 10.28
CA PRO A 129 4.95 -23.77 8.94
C PRO A 129 4.98 -22.44 8.19
N ALA A 130 5.87 -22.36 7.20
CA ALA A 130 5.99 -21.18 6.35
C ALA A 130 4.63 -20.86 5.69
N THR A 131 4.07 -19.72 6.09
CA THR A 131 2.73 -19.28 5.68
C THR A 131 2.84 -17.88 5.07
N PRO A 132 2.28 -17.63 3.89
CA PRO A 132 2.45 -16.36 3.21
C PRO A 132 1.81 -15.20 3.97
N VAL A 133 2.40 -14.01 3.89
CA VAL A 133 1.73 -12.75 4.19
C VAL A 133 1.17 -12.22 2.89
N LEU A 134 -0.14 -12.01 2.83
CA LEU A 134 -0.77 -11.54 1.59
C LEU A 134 -0.87 -10.02 1.61
N ILE A 135 -0.53 -9.38 0.50
CA ILE A 135 -0.81 -7.97 0.28
C ILE A 135 -1.77 -7.83 -0.88
N ASP A 136 -2.90 -7.17 -0.65
CA ASP A 136 -3.86 -6.84 -1.69
C ASP A 136 -3.82 -5.33 -1.97
N PHE A 137 -3.36 -4.97 -3.16
CA PHE A 137 -3.41 -3.61 -3.67
C PHE A 137 -4.76 -3.36 -4.32
N LEU A 138 -5.45 -2.35 -3.81
CA LEU A 138 -6.83 -2.07 -4.14
C LEU A 138 -6.98 -0.63 -4.62
N ASN A 139 -7.97 -0.41 -5.47
CA ASN A 139 -8.46 0.91 -5.83
C ASN A 139 -9.99 0.90 -5.78
N LEU A 140 -10.55 1.81 -4.97
CA LEU A 140 -11.96 1.86 -4.58
C LEU A 140 -12.53 0.53 -4.02
N LYS A 141 -12.90 -0.40 -4.90
CA LYS A 141 -13.42 -1.75 -4.55
C LYS A 141 -12.81 -2.86 -5.41
N GLN A 142 -11.84 -2.54 -6.26
CA GLN A 142 -11.24 -3.48 -7.18
C GLN A 142 -9.85 -3.87 -6.68
N SER A 143 -9.61 -5.18 -6.55
CA SER A 143 -8.26 -5.73 -6.37
C SER A 143 -7.49 -5.60 -7.68
N LEU A 144 -6.32 -4.97 -7.61
CA LEU A 144 -5.46 -4.70 -8.76
C LEU A 144 -4.29 -5.67 -8.83
N HIS A 145 -3.70 -5.99 -7.67
CA HIS A 145 -2.59 -6.92 -7.54
C HIS A 145 -2.61 -7.56 -6.16
N LYS A 146 -2.37 -8.87 -6.10
CA LYS A 146 -2.17 -9.61 -4.86
C LYS A 146 -0.75 -10.17 -4.85
N ASP A 147 0.02 -9.81 -3.84
CA ASP A 147 1.33 -10.38 -3.55
C ASP A 147 1.21 -11.44 -2.45
N ASN A 148 1.93 -12.54 -2.60
CA ASN A 148 2.03 -13.64 -1.64
C ASN A 148 3.46 -14.16 -1.53
N THR A 149 4.44 -13.34 -1.92
CA THR A 149 5.84 -13.76 -2.08
C THR A 149 6.52 -13.97 -0.72
N TYR A 150 6.20 -13.14 0.27
CA TYR A 150 6.80 -13.21 1.60
C TYR A 150 6.09 -14.23 2.48
N GLN A 151 6.86 -15.00 3.25
CA GLN A 151 6.35 -16.03 4.15
C GLN A 151 6.86 -15.82 5.57
N LEU A 152 5.96 -15.99 6.55
CA LEU A 152 6.30 -16.05 7.97
C LEU A 152 6.45 -17.50 8.38
N VAL A 153 7.54 -17.81 9.05
CA VAL A 153 7.81 -19.12 9.64
C VAL A 153 8.20 -18.95 11.10
N THR A 154 7.78 -19.87 11.95
CA THR A 154 8.27 -19.93 13.34
C THR A 154 8.87 -21.30 13.59
N SER A 155 10.18 -21.36 13.83
CA SER A 155 10.87 -22.59 14.22
C SER A 155 11.69 -22.35 15.48
N LYS A 156 11.64 -23.30 16.42
CA LYS A 156 12.37 -23.22 17.71
C LYS A 156 12.18 -21.90 18.45
N ASN A 157 10.93 -21.41 18.51
CA ASN A 157 10.55 -20.11 19.10
C ASN A 157 11.21 -18.88 18.46
N ARG A 158 11.73 -19.00 17.23
CA ARG A 158 12.22 -17.87 16.46
C ARG A 158 11.35 -17.71 15.23
N MET A 159 10.72 -16.55 15.14
CA MET A 159 10.01 -16.13 13.95
C MET A 159 11.03 -15.64 12.92
N GLN A 160 10.85 -16.03 11.66
CA GLN A 160 11.64 -15.58 10.51
C GLN A 160 10.70 -15.16 9.38
N LEU A 161 11.19 -14.23 8.56
CA LEU A 161 10.54 -13.77 7.35
C LEU A 161 11.38 -14.26 6.17
N GLU A 162 10.77 -15.04 5.30
CA GLU A 162 11.38 -15.55 4.08
C GLU A 162 10.81 -14.79 2.87
N GLY A 163 11.68 -14.37 1.95
CA GLY A 163 11.27 -13.62 0.77
C GLY A 163 12.46 -12.89 0.13
N PRO A 164 12.27 -12.31 -1.07
CA PRO A 164 13.28 -11.45 -1.70
C PRO A 164 13.40 -10.11 -0.95
N GLU A 165 14.42 -9.32 -1.26
CA GLU A 165 14.55 -7.95 -0.73
C GLU A 165 13.39 -7.04 -1.20
N ILE A 166 12.95 -7.24 -2.44
CA ILE A 166 11.82 -6.55 -3.07
C ILE A 166 11.07 -7.57 -3.93
N ALA A 167 9.77 -7.68 -3.74
CA ALA A 167 8.87 -8.38 -4.64
C ALA A 167 8.18 -7.35 -5.54
N GLY A 168 8.14 -7.60 -6.85
CA GLY A 168 7.63 -6.65 -7.83
C GLY A 168 6.77 -7.30 -8.90
N ALA A 169 5.70 -6.60 -9.29
CA ALA A 169 4.85 -6.98 -10.40
C ALA A 169 4.59 -5.77 -11.30
N THR A 170 4.91 -5.89 -12.59
CA THR A 170 4.67 -4.87 -13.61
C THR A 170 3.57 -5.34 -14.54
N TYR A 171 2.55 -4.51 -14.71
CA TYR A 171 1.44 -4.76 -15.60
C TYR A 171 1.49 -3.78 -16.77
N PRO A 172 1.65 -4.28 -18.00
CA PRO A 172 1.72 -3.41 -19.16
C PRO A 172 0.38 -2.67 -19.33
N GLN A 173 0.46 -1.40 -19.71
CA GLN A 173 -0.73 -0.71 -20.18
C GLN A 173 -1.10 -1.21 -21.56
N LYS A 174 -2.24 -1.90 -21.67
CA LYS A 174 -2.84 -2.20 -22.97
C LYS A 174 -3.46 -0.91 -23.51
N LEU A 175 -2.70 -0.17 -24.31
CA LEU A 175 -3.26 0.78 -25.27
C LEU A 175 -4.07 -0.01 -26.30
N GLY A 176 -5.41 0.06 -26.21
CA GLY A 176 -6.32 -0.46 -27.23
C GLY A 176 -7.22 -1.62 -26.79
N MET A 177 -8.35 -1.26 -26.18
CA MET A 177 -9.68 -1.61 -26.73
C MET A 177 -10.43 -0.30 -26.95
#